data_AF-A0A4U7C5U8-F1
#
_entry.id   AF-A0A4U7C5U8-F1
#
_cell.length_a   1.000
_cell.length_b   1.000
_cell.length_c   1.000
_cell.angle_alpha   90.00
_cell.angle_beta   90.00
_cell.angle_gamma   90.00
#
_symmetry.space_group_name_H-M   'P 1'
#
loop_
_entity.id
_entity.type
_entity.pdbx_description
1 polymer ?
#
loop_
_entity_poly.entity_id
_entity_poly.type
_entity_poly.pdbx_seq_one_letter_code
_entity_poly.pdbx_strand_id
1 'polypeptide(L)'
;IFLSIGYAACHWCHVMEEESFENEEIAEQLNEHFVPIKVDREERPDLDSVYMSICQQVTGGGGWPLSAWLTPEGEPFYVGTYFPPEEKRGQPGFGDLLQRLSDSWSDPEQREEMENRARQW
;
A
#
# COMPACT_ATOMS: atom_id res chain seq x y z
N ILE A 1 -3.17 -8.12 2.70
CA ILE A 1 -1.76 -7.84 3.06
C ILE A 1 -1.46 -6.39 2.70
N PHE A 2 -0.75 -5.64 3.53
CA PHE A 2 -0.19 -4.34 3.17
C PHE A 2 1.32 -4.50 2.95
N LEU A 3 1.79 -4.26 1.73
CA LEU A 3 3.19 -4.35 1.33
C LEU A 3 3.77 -2.95 1.15
N SER A 4 4.80 -2.61 1.91
CA SER A 4 5.56 -1.37 1.79
C SER A 4 6.99 -1.68 1.33
N ILE A 5 7.34 -1.27 0.11
CA ILE A 5 8.69 -1.43 -0.44
C ILE A 5 9.43 -0.09 -0.37
N GLY A 6 10.62 -0.09 0.24
CA GLY A 6 11.48 1.08 0.38
C GLY A 6 12.97 0.71 0.34
N TYR A 7 13.83 1.69 0.63
CA TYR A 7 15.29 1.52 0.77
C TYR A 7 15.84 2.62 1.69
N ALA A 8 17.05 2.41 2.20
CA ALA A 8 17.65 3.28 3.22
C ALA A 8 17.79 4.77 2.81
N ALA A 9 18.08 5.05 1.53
CA ALA A 9 18.28 6.43 1.04
C ALA A 9 16.99 7.11 0.50
N CYS A 10 15.83 6.48 0.68
CA CYS A 10 14.55 6.97 0.17
C CYS A 10 13.95 8.07 1.05
N HIS A 11 13.97 9.33 0.58
CA HIS A 11 13.41 10.46 1.34
C HIS A 11 11.94 10.26 1.73
N TRP A 12 11.07 9.96 0.76
CA TRP A 12 9.63 9.81 1.03
C TRP A 12 9.28 8.58 1.85
N CYS A 13 10.16 7.58 1.90
CA CYS A 13 9.97 6.42 2.76
C CYS A 13 10.11 6.82 4.22
N HIS A 14 11.13 7.62 4.54
CA HIS A 14 11.31 8.20 5.88
C HIS A 14 10.17 9.14 6.24
N VAL A 15 9.72 9.98 5.31
CA VAL A 15 8.58 10.88 5.55
C VAL A 15 7.31 10.09 5.87
N MET A 16 6.99 9.03 5.11
CA MET A 16 5.81 8.21 5.40
C MET A 16 5.95 7.42 6.70
N GLU A 17 7.17 7.00 7.04
CA GLU A 17 7.45 6.32 8.30
C GLU A 17 7.17 7.25 9.48
N GLU A 18 7.80 8.43 9.50
CA GLU A 18 7.63 9.44 10.55
C GLU A 18 6.18 9.97 10.63
N GLU A 19 5.55 10.28 9.48
CA GLU A 19 4.22 10.90 9.49
C GLU A 19 3.09 9.88 9.71
N SER A 20 3.24 8.63 9.27
CA SER A 20 2.14 7.64 9.26
C SER A 20 2.43 6.35 10.00
N PHE A 21 3.59 5.70 9.80
CA PHE A 21 3.85 4.39 10.44
C PHE A 21 4.17 4.51 11.93
N GLU A 22 4.77 5.62 12.36
CA GLU A 22 5.04 5.90 13.79
C GLU A 22 3.84 6.51 14.52
N ASN A 23 2.77 6.88 13.81
CA ASN A 23 1.54 7.34 14.44
C ASN A 23 0.78 6.14 15.06
N GLU A 24 0.61 6.15 16.39
CA GLU A 24 0.01 5.05 17.14
C GLU A 24 -1.40 4.67 16.65
N GLU A 25 -2.25 5.64 16.34
CA GLU A 25 -3.64 5.40 15.89
C GLU A 25 -3.67 4.73 14.50
N ILE A 26 -2.85 5.24 13.57
CA ILE A 26 -2.72 4.66 12.23
C ILE A 26 -2.10 3.26 12.30
N ALA A 27 -1.07 3.08 13.14
CA ALA A 27 -0.41 1.79 13.33
C ALA A 27 -1.37 0.75 13.93
N GLU A 28 -2.21 1.13 14.89
CA GLU A 28 -3.27 0.28 15.44
C GLU A 28 -4.24 -0.17 14.35
N GLN A 29 -4.77 0.78 13.56
CA GLN A 29 -5.66 0.47 12.43
C GLN A 29 -5.02 -0.46 11.40
N LEU A 30 -3.75 -0.21 11.05
CA LEU A 30 -3.00 -1.04 10.11
C LEU A 30 -2.86 -2.48 10.65
N ASN A 31 -2.51 -2.63 11.92
CA ASN A 31 -2.31 -3.92 12.57
C ASN A 31 -3.61 -4.69 12.80
N GLU A 32 -4.73 -4.00 13.00
CA GLU A 32 -6.04 -4.63 13.21
C GLU A 32 -6.56 -5.27 11.91
N HIS A 33 -6.40 -4.59 10.77
CA HIS A 33 -7.06 -4.98 9.53
C HIS A 33 -6.15 -5.61 8.48
N PHE A 34 -4.83 -5.45 8.60
CA PHE A 34 -3.87 -5.91 7.60
C PHE A 34 -2.71 -6.67 8.21
N VAL A 35 -2.04 -7.45 7.37
CA VAL A 35 -0.70 -7.99 7.66
C VAL A 35 0.31 -7.05 7.00
N PRO A 36 0.98 -6.16 7.75
CA PRO A 36 1.99 -5.26 7.21
C PRO A 36 3.30 -6.01 6.93
N ILE A 37 3.87 -5.80 5.74
CA ILE A 37 5.13 -6.38 5.29
C ILE A 37 6.01 -5.24 4.76
N LYS A 38 7.15 -5.00 5.42
CA LYS A 38 8.22 -4.11 4.91
C LYS A 38 9.20 -4.91 4.08
N VAL A 39 9.53 -4.41 2.89
CA VAL A 39 10.55 -4.99 2.01
C VAL A 39 11.59 -3.94 1.68
N ASP A 40 12.85 -4.30 1.84
CA ASP A 40 13.97 -3.52 1.31
C ASP A 40 14.22 -3.94 -0.14
N ARG A 41 14.09 -3.00 -1.08
CA ARG A 41 14.36 -3.25 -2.50
C ARG A 41 15.84 -3.51 -2.79
N GLU A 42 16.77 -3.05 -1.95
CA GLU A 42 18.19 -3.31 -2.13
C GLU A 42 18.49 -4.79 -1.86
N GLU A 43 17.73 -5.41 -0.96
CA GLU A 43 17.81 -6.84 -0.66
C GLU A 43 16.92 -7.69 -1.57
N ARG A 44 15.75 -7.17 -1.97
CA ARG A 44 14.73 -7.85 -2.81
C ARG A 44 14.36 -7.05 -4.06
N PRO A 45 15.31 -6.80 -4.97
CA PRO A 45 15.06 -6.06 -6.21
C PRO A 45 14.13 -6.82 -7.17
N ASP A 46 14.04 -8.15 -7.00
CA ASP A 46 13.11 -9.03 -7.71
C ASP A 46 11.65 -8.68 -7.38
N LEU A 47 11.33 -8.50 -6.10
CA LEU A 47 9.99 -8.10 -5.67
C LEU A 47 9.69 -6.66 -6.06
N ASP A 48 10.65 -5.75 -5.83
CA ASP A 48 10.52 -4.34 -6.21
C ASP A 48 10.13 -4.18 -7.69
N SER A 49 10.82 -4.89 -8.58
CA SER A 49 10.58 -4.80 -10.03
C SER A 49 9.17 -5.24 -10.43
N VAL A 50 8.65 -6.30 -9.81
CA VAL A 50 7.29 -6.81 -10.07
C VAL A 50 6.24 -5.77 -9.66
N TYR A 51 6.27 -5.33 -8.40
CA TYR A 51 5.26 -4.40 -7.92
C TYR A 51 5.40 -2.99 -8.50
N MET A 52 6.62 -2.54 -8.82
CA MET A 52 6.85 -1.26 -9.50
C MET A 52 6.26 -1.25 -10.91
N SER A 53 6.38 -2.36 -11.65
CA SER A 53 5.78 -2.48 -12.98
C SER A 53 4.25 -2.35 -12.92
N ILE A 54 3.63 -2.99 -11.93
CA ILE A 54 2.18 -2.90 -11.69
C ILE A 54 1.78 -1.48 -11.29
N CYS A 55 2.53 -0.85 -10.37
CA CYS A 55 2.30 0.53 -9.96
C CYS A 55 2.30 1.49 -11.17
N GLN A 56 3.30 1.36 -12.05
CA GLN A 56 3.42 2.15 -13.28
C GLN A 56 2.28 1.90 -14.26
N GLN A 57 1.87 0.65 -14.43
CA GLN A 57 0.76 0.31 -15.32
C GLN A 57 -0.57 0.86 -14.82
N VAL A 58 -0.85 0.75 -13.51
CA VAL A 58 -2.14 1.12 -12.92
C VAL A 58 -2.26 2.63 -12.71
N THR A 59 -1.20 3.27 -12.23
CA THR A 59 -1.24 4.68 -11.82
C THR A 59 -0.68 5.64 -12.87
N GLY A 60 0.02 5.12 -13.89
CA GLY A 60 0.77 5.92 -14.86
C GLY A 60 2.06 6.54 -14.30
N GLY A 61 2.37 6.30 -13.02
CA GLY A 61 3.57 6.78 -12.34
C GLY A 61 4.17 5.71 -11.44
N GLY A 62 5.30 6.01 -10.81
CA GLY A 62 5.96 5.08 -9.91
C GLY A 62 6.94 5.78 -8.99
N GLY A 63 7.31 5.14 -7.89
CA GLY A 63 8.24 5.69 -6.93
C GLY A 63 8.19 4.95 -5.59
N TRP A 64 9.02 5.41 -4.67
CA TRP A 64 9.11 4.86 -3.32
C TRP A 64 8.69 5.92 -2.29
N PRO A 65 8.03 5.54 -1.18
CA PRO A 65 7.67 4.17 -0.82
C PRO A 65 6.64 3.63 -1.81
N LEU A 66 6.76 2.36 -2.18
CA LEU A 66 5.73 1.68 -2.96
C LEU A 66 4.79 1.02 -1.96
N SER A 67 3.52 1.38 -2.04
CA SER A 67 2.47 0.92 -1.13
C SER A 67 1.47 0.08 -1.91
N ALA A 68 1.36 -1.21 -1.60
CA ALA A 68 0.48 -2.14 -2.28
C ALA A 68 -0.39 -2.92 -1.29
N TRP A 69 -1.67 -3.09 -1.62
CA TRP A 69 -2.58 -3.96 -0.89
C TRP A 69 -2.87 -5.18 -1.74
N LEU A 70 -2.62 -6.34 -1.14
CA LEU A 70 -2.65 -7.63 -1.80
C LEU A 70 -3.73 -8.53 -1.19
N THR A 71 -4.28 -9.40 -2.02
CA THR A 71 -5.05 -10.58 -1.59
C THR A 71 -4.17 -11.51 -0.72
N PRO A 72 -4.75 -12.47 0.01
CA PRO A 72 -3.98 -13.48 0.75
C PRO A 72 -3.00 -14.28 -0.14
N GLU A 73 -3.29 -14.40 -1.43
CA GLU A 73 -2.48 -15.07 -2.44
C GLU A 73 -1.31 -14.20 -2.96
N GLY A 74 -1.24 -12.93 -2.53
CA GLY A 74 -0.19 -11.99 -2.91
C GLY A 74 -0.49 -11.21 -4.20
N GLU A 75 -1.72 -11.24 -4.70
CA GLU A 75 -2.12 -10.52 -5.91
C GLU A 75 -2.52 -9.07 -5.54
N PRO A 76 -1.91 -8.03 -6.13
CA PRO A 76 -2.24 -6.64 -5.78
C PRO A 76 -3.61 -6.23 -6.33
N PHE A 77 -4.44 -5.58 -5.51
CA PHE A 77 -5.71 -4.98 -5.93
C PHE A 77 -5.76 -3.45 -5.76
N TYR A 78 -4.78 -2.89 -5.03
CA TYR A 78 -4.60 -1.46 -4.88
C TYR A 78 -3.11 -1.15 -4.77
N VAL A 79 -2.65 -0.13 -5.49
CA VAL A 79 -1.25 0.29 -5.52
C VAL A 79 -1.15 1.81 -5.53
N GLY A 80 -0.12 2.33 -4.89
CA GLY A 80 0.23 3.74 -4.87
C GLY A 80 1.66 3.92 -4.38
N THR A 81 2.05 5.18 -4.21
CA THR A 81 3.37 5.53 -3.68
C THR A 81 3.25 6.02 -2.24
N TYR A 82 3.46 7.33 -2.04
CA TYR A 82 3.31 8.01 -0.78
C TYR A 82 1.83 8.29 -0.47
N PHE A 83 1.42 8.04 0.77
CA PHE A 83 0.14 8.48 1.31
C PHE A 83 0.40 9.33 2.57
N PRO A 84 -0.12 10.58 2.63
CA PRO A 84 0.00 11.42 3.83
C PRO A 84 -0.87 10.87 4.97
N PRO A 85 -0.60 11.24 6.24
CA PRO A 85 -1.44 10.81 7.37
C PRO A 85 -2.88 11.33 7.25
N GLU A 86 -3.02 12.57 6.76
CA GLU A 86 -4.28 13.29 6.57
C GLU A 86 -4.49 13.61 5.09
N GLU A 87 -5.74 13.73 4.64
CA GLU A 87 -6.07 14.06 3.26
C GLU A 87 -5.35 15.34 2.79
N LYS A 88 -4.61 15.24 1.67
CA LYS A 88 -3.93 16.39 1.07
C LYS A 88 -4.05 16.36 -0.45
N ARG A 89 -4.43 17.50 -1.04
CA ARG A 89 -4.41 17.74 -2.50
C ARG A 89 -5.11 16.64 -3.32
N GLY A 90 -6.24 16.12 -2.84
CA GLY A 90 -7.02 15.08 -3.51
C GLY A 90 -6.45 13.66 -3.38
N GLN A 91 -5.44 13.45 -2.53
CA GLN A 91 -5.01 12.13 -2.09
C GLN A 91 -5.61 11.83 -0.72
N PRO A 92 -6.18 10.63 -0.51
CA PRO A 92 -6.73 10.24 0.79
C PRO A 92 -5.64 10.20 1.84
N GLY A 93 -6.00 10.49 3.09
CA GLY A 93 -5.17 10.19 4.24
C GLY A 93 -4.93 8.69 4.35
N PHE A 94 -3.80 8.28 4.90
CA PHE A 94 -3.43 6.87 4.99
C PHE A 94 -4.40 6.12 5.91
N GLY A 95 -4.78 6.70 7.06
CA GLY A 95 -5.80 6.12 7.96
C GLY A 95 -7.17 5.94 7.27
N ASP A 96 -7.66 6.98 6.59
CA ASP A 96 -8.91 6.92 5.81
C ASP A 96 -8.85 5.84 4.73
N LEU A 97 -7.69 5.68 4.08
CA LEU A 97 -7.47 4.66 3.07
C LEU A 97 -7.50 3.26 3.68
N LEU A 98 -6.87 3.05 4.83
CA LEU A 98 -6.89 1.78 5.56
C LEU A 98 -8.33 1.39 5.91
N GLN A 99 -9.09 2.31 6.49
CA GLN A 99 -10.49 2.10 6.86
C GLN A 99 -11.35 1.76 5.63
N ARG A 100 -11.24 2.56 4.56
CA ARG A 100 -12.02 2.31 3.34
C ARG A 100 -11.71 0.95 2.72
N LEU A 101 -10.44 0.56 2.68
CA LEU A 101 -10.04 -0.72 2.12
C LEU A 101 -10.44 -1.90 3.01
N SER A 102 -10.42 -1.76 4.34
CA SER A 102 -10.86 -2.81 5.26
C SER A 102 -12.39 -3.00 5.22
N ASP A 103 -13.15 -1.91 5.10
CA ASP A 103 -14.60 -1.94 4.93
C ASP A 103 -14.99 -2.62 3.62
N SER A 104 -14.41 -2.18 2.50
CA SER A 104 -14.64 -2.82 1.19
C SER A 104 -14.21 -4.28 1.18
N TRP A 105 -13.11 -4.64 1.84
CA TRP A 105 -12.71 -6.03 1.95
C TRP A 105 -13.68 -6.86 2.80
N SER A 106 -14.35 -6.28 3.78
CA SER A 106 -15.29 -6.99 4.66
C SER A 106 -16.65 -7.26 4.00
N ASP A 107 -17.00 -6.46 3.00
CA ASP A 107 -18.17 -6.65 2.15
C ASP A 107 -17.89 -7.72 1.06
N PRO A 108 -18.67 -8.82 0.98
CA PRO A 108 -18.44 -9.87 0.00
C PRO A 108 -18.50 -9.43 -1.47
N GLU A 109 -19.41 -8.51 -1.82
CA GLU A 109 -19.57 -8.04 -3.20
C GLU A 109 -18.37 -7.17 -3.59
N GLN A 110 -17.98 -6.25 -2.72
CA GLN A 110 -16.82 -5.39 -2.96
C GLN A 110 -15.50 -6.17 -2.93
N ARG A 111 -15.38 -7.18 -2.06
CA ARG A 111 -14.23 -8.09 -2.06
C ARG A 111 -14.08 -8.81 -3.40
N GLU A 112 -15.18 -9.32 -3.97
CA GLU A 112 -15.14 -9.98 -5.27
C GLU A 112 -14.66 -9.03 -6.37
N GLU A 113 -15.07 -7.75 -6.35
CA GLU A 113 -14.54 -6.74 -7.27
C GLU A 113 -13.04 -6.51 -7.10
N MET A 114 -12.54 -6.48 -5.86
CA MET A 114 -11.12 -6.31 -5.55
C MET A 114 -10.29 -7.51 -6.03
N GLU A 115 -10.76 -8.74 -5.79
CA GLU A 115 -10.12 -9.96 -6.30
C GLU A 115 -10.12 -10.01 -7.83
N ASN A 116 -11.23 -9.63 -8.47
CA ASN A 116 -11.31 -9.57 -9.93
C ASN A 116 -10.34 -8.54 -10.52
N ARG A 117 -10.15 -7.40 -9.85
CA ARG A 117 -9.14 -6.41 -10.23
C ARG A 117 -7.73 -6.99 -10.10
N ALA A 118 -7.45 -7.72 -9.02
CA ALA A 118 -6.14 -8.32 -8.80
C ALA A 118 -5.73 -9.29 -9.91
N ARG A 119 -6.67 -10.09 -10.42
CA ARG A 119 -6.44 -11.02 -11.54
C ARG A 119 -6.20 -10.35 -12.90
N GLN A 120 -6.48 -9.05 -13.02
CA GLN A 120 -6.30 -8.31 -14.27
C GLN A 120 -4.92 -7.65 -14.37
N TRP A 121 -4.15 -7.62 -13.28
CA TRP A 121 -2.83 -6.98 -13.21
C TRP A 121 -1.69 -7.97 -13.41
#